data_AF-A0A5C5X856-F1
#
_entry.id   AF-A0A5C5X856-F1
#
_cell.length_a   1.000
_cell.length_b   1.000
_cell.length_c   1.000
_cell.angle_alpha   90.00
_cell.angle_beta   90.00
_cell.angle_gamma   90.00
#
_symmetry.space_group_name_H-M   'P 1'
#
loop_
_entity.id
_entity.type
_entity.pdbx_description
1 polymer ?
#
loop_
_entity_poly.entity_id
_entity_poly.type
_entity_poly.pdbx_seq_one_letter_code
_entity_poly.pdbx_strand_id
1 'polypeptide(L)'
;MVGVALVLWLNQYMFGSILRSPQAWRWGKFWVGASELVCSPTHGLLMFAPISLLAATKWPEFLERNDERERVLLIGFVSYFAVMASWEVWDGGYCYGPRLILPVVPLFLIPLVDFDWSFRTISSRLGWGLAVLSIAINGLGAIPYWRAWNQHPLVQWLGN
;
A
#
# COMPACT_ATOMS: atom_id res chain seq x y z
N MET A 1 11.88 14.97 -17.15
CA MET A 1 12.99 14.52 -18.03
C MET A 1 14.27 14.26 -17.24
N VAL A 2 14.73 15.18 -16.37
CA VAL A 2 15.93 14.98 -15.53
C VAL A 2 15.87 13.73 -14.65
N GLY A 3 14.74 13.47 -13.98
CA GLY A 3 14.59 12.28 -13.14
C GLY A 3 14.73 10.95 -13.89
N VAL A 4 14.17 10.86 -15.10
CA VAL A 4 14.31 9.66 -15.96
C VAL A 4 15.76 9.48 -16.38
N ALA A 5 16.43 10.56 -16.80
CA ALA A 5 17.85 10.51 -17.17
C ALA A 5 18.74 10.06 -16.00
N LEU A 6 18.48 10.54 -14.78
CA LEU A 6 19.18 10.11 -13.57
C LEU A 6 18.96 8.63 -13.27
N VAL A 7 17.73 8.12 -13.39
CA VAL A 7 17.43 6.70 -13.18
C VAL A 7 18.13 5.81 -14.20
N LEU A 8 18.11 6.20 -15.48
CA LEU A 8 18.80 5.46 -16.54
C LEU A 8 20.32 5.46 -16.34
N TRP A 9 20.89 6.60 -15.94
CA TRP A 9 22.32 6.70 -15.60
C TRP A 9 22.69 5.83 -14.39
N LEU A 10 21.90 5.86 -13.33
CA LEU A 10 22.09 4.99 -12.15
C LEU A 10 22.01 3.52 -12.52
N ASN A 11 21.05 3.12 -13.35
CA ASN A 11 20.93 1.74 -13.82
C ASN A 11 22.18 1.30 -14.61
N GLN A 12 22.69 2.18 -15.49
CA GLN A 12 23.92 1.90 -16.23
C GLN A 12 25.12 1.75 -15.28
N TYR A 13 25.25 2.63 -14.29
CA TYR A 13 26.35 2.62 -13.33
C TYR A 13 26.31 1.39 -12.40
N MET A 14 25.14 1.02 -11.91
CA MET A 14 24.98 -0.08 -10.94
C MET A 14 24.87 -1.46 -11.59
N PHE A 15 24.16 -1.58 -12.72
CA PHE A 15 23.78 -2.86 -13.32
C PHE A 15 24.39 -3.10 -14.70
N GLY A 16 25.17 -2.14 -15.21
CA GLY A 16 25.83 -2.21 -16.52
C GLY A 16 24.86 -2.04 -17.71
N SER A 17 23.59 -1.72 -17.46
CA SER A 17 22.57 -1.53 -18.50
C SER A 17 21.48 -0.57 -18.03
N ILE A 18 21.10 0.36 -18.90
CA ILE A 18 20.03 1.34 -18.65
C ILE A 18 18.65 0.72 -18.39
N LEU A 19 18.36 -0.47 -18.95
CA LEU A 19 17.07 -1.17 -18.85
C LEU A 19 17.07 -2.28 -17.80
N ARG A 20 18.22 -2.59 -17.20
CA ARG A 20 18.31 -3.69 -16.24
C ARG A 20 17.83 -3.22 -14.87
N SER A 21 16.71 -3.78 -14.43
CA SER A 21 16.21 -3.59 -13.08
C SER A 21 16.97 -4.46 -12.07
N PRO A 22 17.04 -4.04 -10.79
CA PRO A 22 17.64 -4.84 -9.72
C PRO A 22 16.95 -6.19 -9.53
N GLN A 23 15.65 -6.24 -9.82
CA GLN A 23 14.85 -7.46 -9.82
C GLN A 23 14.24 -7.68 -11.20
N ALA A 24 14.48 -8.86 -11.78
CA ALA A 24 13.87 -9.23 -13.04
C ALA A 24 12.36 -9.44 -12.85
N TRP A 25 11.56 -9.02 -13.84
CA TRP A 25 10.15 -9.36 -13.86
C TRP A 25 9.99 -10.86 -14.07
N ARG A 26 9.36 -11.53 -13.11
CA ARG A 26 9.04 -12.95 -13.17
C ARG A 26 7.56 -13.12 -12.84
N TRP A 27 6.86 -13.86 -13.68
CA TRP A 27 5.45 -14.13 -13.49
C TRP A 27 5.24 -15.07 -12.30
N GLY A 28 4.42 -14.63 -11.35
CA GLY A 28 3.94 -15.41 -10.23
C GLY A 28 2.58 -16.04 -10.50
N LYS A 29 2.09 -16.82 -9.53
CA LYS A 29 0.72 -17.34 -9.55
C LYS A 29 -0.24 -16.24 -9.10
N PHE A 30 -0.95 -15.63 -10.04
CA PHE A 30 -1.84 -14.48 -9.79
C PHE A 30 -2.75 -14.66 -8.58
N TRP A 31 -3.48 -15.77 -8.50
CA TRP A 31 -4.43 -16.00 -7.40
C TRP A 31 -3.77 -16.12 -6.03
N VAL A 32 -2.55 -16.65 -5.98
CA VAL A 32 -1.76 -16.71 -4.73
C VAL A 32 -1.30 -15.30 -4.36
N GLY A 33 -0.71 -14.56 -5.31
CA GLY A 33 -0.30 -13.18 -5.06
C GLY A 33 -1.47 -12.30 -4.63
N ALA A 34 -2.64 -12.44 -5.26
CA ALA A 34 -3.84 -11.70 -4.91
C ALA A 34 -4.36 -12.06 -3.50
N SER A 35 -4.48 -13.35 -3.16
CA SER A 35 -4.94 -13.75 -1.82
C SER A 35 -3.98 -13.32 -0.73
N GLU A 36 -2.68 -13.41 -0.99
CA GLU A 36 -1.65 -13.03 -0.03
C GLU A 36 -1.57 -11.50 0.14
N LEU A 37 -1.63 -10.72 -0.95
CA LEU A 37 -1.67 -9.26 -0.88
C LEU A 37 -2.89 -8.73 -0.10
N VAL A 38 -3.97 -9.51 0.02
CA VAL A 38 -5.16 -9.13 0.78
C VAL A 38 -5.11 -9.67 2.21
N CYS A 39 -4.87 -10.96 2.38
CA CYS A 39 -5.10 -11.67 3.65
C CYS A 39 -3.83 -12.13 4.36
N SER A 40 -2.65 -12.00 3.77
CA SER A 40 -1.41 -12.52 4.37
C SER A 40 -1.16 -11.91 5.75
N PRO A 41 -0.81 -12.71 6.78
CA PRO A 41 -0.50 -12.21 8.12
C PRO A 41 0.62 -11.16 8.16
N THR A 42 1.56 -11.26 7.23
CA THR A 42 2.80 -10.45 7.22
C THR A 42 2.79 -9.32 6.20
N HIS A 43 2.02 -9.45 5.11
CA HIS A 43 2.03 -8.49 4.00
C HIS A 43 0.63 -8.15 3.46
N GLY A 44 -0.45 -8.67 4.07
CA GLY A 44 -1.81 -8.53 3.56
C GLY A 44 -2.46 -7.22 3.93
N LEU A 45 -3.14 -6.56 2.99
CA LEU A 45 -3.81 -5.29 3.21
C LEU A 45 -4.74 -5.29 4.43
N LEU A 46 -5.51 -6.38 4.63
CA LEU A 46 -6.46 -6.47 5.74
C LEU A 46 -5.80 -6.52 7.12
N MET A 47 -4.57 -7.01 7.20
CA MET A 47 -3.82 -7.08 8.45
C MET A 47 -3.28 -5.72 8.86
N PHE A 48 -2.91 -4.89 7.89
CA PHE A 48 -2.30 -3.57 8.15
C PHE A 48 -3.31 -2.43 8.11
N ALA A 49 -4.36 -2.57 7.31
CA ALA A 49 -5.42 -1.57 7.17
C ALA A 49 -6.80 -2.22 7.19
N PRO A 50 -7.27 -2.79 8.32
CA PRO A 50 -8.62 -3.36 8.45
C PRO A 50 -9.76 -2.45 7.96
N ILE A 51 -9.56 -1.13 8.00
CA ILE A 51 -10.49 -0.12 7.46
C ILE A 51 -10.80 -0.31 5.96
N SER A 52 -9.92 -0.98 5.21
CA SER A 52 -10.16 -1.32 3.81
C SER A 52 -11.39 -2.21 3.63
N LEU A 53 -11.80 -3.00 4.64
CA LEU A 53 -13.07 -3.75 4.58
C LEU A 53 -14.27 -2.82 4.50
N LEU A 54 -14.27 -1.72 5.25
CA LEU A 54 -15.34 -0.73 5.19
C LEU A 54 -15.33 0.01 3.84
N ALA A 55 -14.14 0.32 3.30
CA ALA A 55 -14.04 0.90 1.97
C ALA A 55 -14.62 -0.03 0.90
N ALA A 56 -14.31 -1.33 0.98
CA ALA A 56 -14.82 -2.37 0.08
C ALA A 56 -16.36 -2.38 0.01
N THR A 57 -17.04 -2.25 1.16
CA THR A 57 -18.52 -2.25 1.20
C THR A 57 -19.14 -0.96 0.66
N LYS A 58 -18.36 0.12 0.55
CA LYS A 58 -18.83 1.43 0.07
C LYS A 58 -18.60 1.66 -1.42
N TRP A 59 -17.80 0.83 -2.07
CA TRP A 59 -17.56 0.91 -3.51
C TRP A 59 -18.82 0.81 -4.40
N PRO A 60 -19.80 -0.09 -4.15
CA PRO A 60 -21.00 -0.15 -4.97
C PRO A 60 -21.82 1.15 -4.94
N GLU A 61 -22.10 1.65 -3.74
CA GLU A 61 -22.80 2.93 -3.51
C GLU A 61 -22.04 4.12 -4.13
N PHE A 62 -20.70 4.09 -4.07
CA PHE A 62 -19.85 5.09 -4.68
C PHE A 62 -20.00 5.06 -6.21
N LEU A 63 -19.88 3.90 -6.85
CA LEU A 63 -19.98 3.77 -8.32
C LEU A 63 -21.37 4.04 -8.91
N GLU A 64 -22.44 3.86 -8.11
CA GLU A 64 -23.81 4.16 -8.52
C GLU A 64 -24.06 5.65 -8.80
N ARG A 65 -23.17 6.53 -8.32
CA ARG A 65 -23.20 7.97 -8.59
C ARG A 65 -22.82 8.31 -10.04
N ASN A 66 -22.36 7.32 -10.80
CA ASN A 66 -22.10 7.38 -12.25
C ASN A 66 -21.11 8.49 -12.68
N ASP A 67 -20.14 8.86 -11.84
CA ASP A 67 -19.04 9.72 -12.27
C ASP A 67 -17.94 8.86 -12.91
N GLU A 68 -17.52 9.21 -14.13
CA GLU A 68 -16.41 8.56 -14.82
C GLU A 68 -15.12 8.55 -13.98
N ARG A 69 -14.94 9.56 -13.11
CA ARG A 69 -13.79 9.68 -12.21
C ARG A 69 -13.70 8.51 -11.23
N GLU A 70 -14.81 8.07 -10.67
CA GLU A 70 -14.87 6.98 -9.67
C GLU A 70 -14.43 5.66 -10.30
N ARG A 71 -14.87 5.43 -11.56
CA ARG A 71 -14.48 4.26 -12.35
C ARG A 71 -12.99 4.28 -12.69
N VAL A 72 -12.45 5.44 -13.08
CA VAL A 72 -11.01 5.59 -13.36
C VAL A 72 -10.17 5.27 -12.12
N LEU A 73 -10.60 5.72 -10.93
CA LEU A 73 -9.92 5.43 -9.68
C LEU A 73 -9.91 3.93 -9.36
N LEU A 74 -11.06 3.26 -9.51
CA LEU A 74 -11.16 1.82 -9.31
C LEU A 74 -10.30 1.05 -10.32
N ILE A 75 -10.35 1.42 -11.60
CA ILE A 75 -9.53 0.79 -12.64
C ILE A 75 -8.04 1.00 -12.35
N GLY A 76 -7.64 2.19 -11.89
CA GLY A 76 -6.27 2.48 -11.48
C GLY A 76 -5.81 1.57 -10.34
N PHE A 77 -6.62 1.42 -9.30
CA PHE A 77 -6.34 0.50 -8.20
C PHE A 77 -6.26 -0.96 -8.68
N VAL A 78 -7.29 -1.44 -9.39
CA VAL A 78 -7.41 -2.84 -9.82
C VAL A 78 -6.29 -3.22 -10.80
N SER A 79 -5.97 -2.35 -11.76
CA SER A 79 -4.89 -2.61 -12.72
C SER A 79 -3.53 -2.70 -12.03
N TYR A 80 -3.21 -1.77 -11.15
CA TYR A 80 -1.96 -1.79 -10.40
C TYR A 80 -1.90 -3.01 -9.45
N PHE A 81 -2.98 -3.29 -8.72
CA PHE A 81 -3.09 -4.46 -7.87
C PHE A 81 -2.89 -5.75 -8.67
N ALA A 82 -3.51 -5.86 -9.84
CA ALA A 82 -3.39 -7.04 -10.68
C ALA A 82 -1.96 -7.26 -11.18
N VAL A 83 -1.27 -6.19 -11.58
CA VAL A 83 0.15 -6.25 -11.94
C VAL A 83 0.98 -6.76 -10.76
N MET A 84 0.81 -6.20 -9.56
CA MET A 84 1.57 -6.63 -8.39
C MET A 84 1.24 -8.07 -7.95
N ALA A 85 -0.03 -8.49 -8.05
CA ALA A 85 -0.45 -9.86 -7.77
C ALA A 85 0.11 -10.87 -8.79
N SER A 86 0.38 -10.43 -10.03
CA SER A 86 1.03 -11.24 -11.06
C SER A 86 2.54 -11.35 -10.91
N TRP A 87 3.17 -10.60 -10.00
CA TRP A 87 4.60 -10.64 -9.80
C TRP A 87 4.99 -11.76 -8.81
N GLU A 88 6.07 -12.50 -9.11
CA GLU A 88 6.57 -13.58 -8.23
C GLU A 88 6.94 -13.07 -6.84
N VAL A 89 7.50 -11.86 -6.75
CA VAL A 89 7.97 -11.23 -5.49
C VAL A 89 6.89 -10.29 -4.93
N TRP A 90 5.63 -10.75 -4.91
CA TRP A 90 4.48 -9.97 -4.44
C TRP A 90 4.61 -9.52 -2.98
N ASP A 91 5.42 -10.21 -2.18
CA ASP A 91 5.69 -9.89 -0.77
C ASP A 91 6.61 -8.66 -0.61
N GLY A 92 7.34 -8.28 -1.67
CA GLY A 92 8.30 -7.18 -1.61
C GLY A 92 9.52 -7.47 -0.74
N GLY A 93 9.77 -8.75 -0.42
CA GLY A 93 10.89 -9.21 0.42
C GLY A 93 10.75 -8.86 1.90
N TYR A 94 11.87 -8.59 2.58
CA TYR A 94 11.89 -8.26 4.01
C TYR A 94 11.36 -6.84 4.26
N CYS A 95 10.04 -6.69 4.30
CA CYS A 95 9.40 -5.41 4.56
C CYS A 95 8.23 -5.53 5.56
N TYR A 96 7.81 -4.38 6.08
CA TYR A 96 6.65 -4.30 6.96
C TYR A 96 5.44 -3.83 6.14
N GLY A 97 4.45 -4.71 5.96
CA GLY A 97 3.19 -4.40 5.30
C GLY A 97 3.16 -4.57 3.79
N PRO A 98 2.03 -4.22 3.15
CA PRO A 98 1.77 -4.42 1.72
C PRO A 98 2.48 -3.39 0.84
N ARG A 99 3.82 -3.25 0.99
CA ARG A 99 4.61 -2.13 0.42
C ARG A 99 4.36 -1.90 -1.06
N LEU A 100 4.17 -2.96 -1.83
CA LEU A 100 4.01 -2.86 -3.28
C LEU A 100 2.71 -2.18 -3.68
N ILE A 101 1.61 -2.46 -2.98
CA ILE A 101 0.28 -1.88 -3.27
C ILE A 101 0.00 -0.62 -2.46
N LEU A 102 0.82 -0.31 -1.45
CA LEU A 102 0.67 0.87 -0.59
C LEU A 102 0.41 2.20 -1.36
N PRO A 103 1.08 2.50 -2.48
CA PRO A 103 0.84 3.74 -3.23
C PRO A 103 -0.60 3.88 -3.77
N VAL A 104 -1.29 2.76 -4.03
CA VAL A 104 -2.66 2.77 -4.57
C VAL A 104 -3.73 2.51 -3.50
N VAL A 105 -3.34 2.19 -2.26
CA VAL A 105 -4.29 2.02 -1.14
C VAL A 105 -5.19 3.26 -0.94
N PRO A 106 -4.69 4.51 -0.99
CA PRO A 106 -5.57 5.67 -0.86
C PRO A 106 -6.67 5.74 -1.93
N LEU A 107 -6.38 5.27 -3.14
CA LEU A 107 -7.38 5.18 -4.21
C LEU A 107 -8.48 4.19 -3.83
N PHE A 108 -8.12 3.07 -3.19
CA PHE A 108 -9.09 2.10 -2.70
C PHE A 108 -9.96 2.63 -1.54
N LEU A 109 -9.40 3.50 -0.70
CA LEU A 109 -10.09 4.06 0.47
C LEU A 109 -10.98 5.27 0.13
N ILE A 110 -10.96 5.77 -1.12
CA ILE A 110 -11.67 6.99 -1.50
C ILE A 110 -13.19 6.99 -1.22
N PRO A 111 -13.95 5.87 -1.27
CA PRO A 111 -15.36 5.89 -0.92
C PRO A 111 -15.66 6.32 0.52
N LEU A 112 -14.64 6.27 1.40
CA LEU A 112 -14.77 6.67 2.79
C LEU A 112 -14.84 8.19 2.99
N VAL A 113 -14.59 8.99 1.95
CA VAL A 113 -14.72 10.45 2.00
C VAL A 113 -16.17 10.86 2.28
N ASP A 114 -17.13 10.13 1.70
CA ASP A 114 -18.57 10.40 1.87
C ASP A 114 -19.20 9.55 2.98
N PHE A 115 -18.39 8.81 3.73
CA PHE A 115 -18.88 7.98 4.81
C PHE A 115 -19.34 8.85 5.99
N ASP A 116 -20.50 8.52 6.56
CA ASP A 116 -20.99 9.21 7.76
C ASP A 116 -20.17 8.81 8.98
N TRP A 117 -19.23 9.68 9.36
CA TRP A 117 -18.40 9.53 10.55
C TRP A 117 -19.09 10.01 11.84
N SER A 118 -20.38 10.36 11.80
CA SER A 118 -21.14 10.72 13.00
C SER A 118 -21.29 9.51 13.92
N PHE A 119 -20.95 9.61 15.21
CA PHE A 119 -21.02 8.49 16.19
C PHE A 119 -22.44 7.94 16.49
N ARG A 120 -23.39 8.25 15.62
CA ARG A 120 -24.83 7.97 15.72
C ARG A 120 -25.18 6.54 15.31
N THR A 121 -24.47 5.96 14.34
CA THR A 121 -24.77 4.64 13.78
C THR A 121 -23.78 3.57 14.24
N ILE A 122 -24.16 2.29 14.14
CA ILE A 122 -23.24 1.19 14.42
C ILE A 122 -22.11 1.12 13.39
N SER A 123 -22.41 1.40 12.12
CA SER A 123 -21.43 1.43 11.04
C SER A 123 -20.35 2.48 11.28
N SER A 124 -20.72 3.68 11.76
CA SER A 124 -19.74 4.74 12.04
C SER A 124 -18.83 4.42 13.21
N ARG A 125 -19.37 3.80 14.28
CA ARG A 125 -18.57 3.30 15.41
C ARG A 125 -17.59 2.22 14.98
N LEU A 126 -18.04 1.28 14.14
CA LEU A 126 -17.18 0.26 13.54
C LEU A 126 -16.12 0.90 12.64
N GLY A 127 -16.48 1.89 11.83
CA GLY A 127 -15.54 2.64 11.00
C GLY A 127 -14.44 3.30 11.83
N TRP A 128 -14.80 3.99 12.91
CA TRP A 128 -13.83 4.56 13.85
C TRP A 128 -12.95 3.49 14.50
N GLY A 129 -13.55 2.36 14.94
CA GLY A 129 -12.82 1.24 15.50
C GLY A 129 -11.77 0.68 14.53
N LEU A 130 -12.16 0.47 13.26
CA LEU A 130 -11.26 0.00 12.21
C LEU A 130 -10.17 1.03 11.85
N ALA A 131 -10.51 2.32 11.84
CA ALA A 131 -9.55 3.41 11.61
C ALA A 131 -8.47 3.43 12.69
N VAL A 132 -8.88 3.44 13.96
CA VAL A 132 -7.98 3.44 15.11
C VAL A 132 -7.14 2.18 15.13
N LEU A 133 -7.73 1.01 14.86
CA LEU A 133 -6.99 -0.24 14.78
C LEU A 133 -5.92 -0.20 13.67
N SER A 134 -6.27 0.30 12.48
CA SER A 134 -5.33 0.45 11.36
C SER A 134 -4.16 1.36 11.74
N ILE A 135 -4.46 2.51 12.36
CA ILE A 135 -3.44 3.46 12.83
C ILE A 135 -2.54 2.81 13.90
N ALA A 136 -3.14 2.09 14.86
CA ALA A 136 -2.40 1.42 15.92
C ALA A 136 -1.43 0.37 15.38
N ILE A 137 -1.88 -0.47 14.44
CA ILE A 137 -1.03 -1.50 13.81
C ILE A 137 0.17 -0.86 13.13
N ASN A 138 -0.07 0.15 12.27
CA ASN A 138 1.02 0.85 11.58
C ASN A 138 1.95 1.59 12.55
N GLY A 139 1.40 2.19 13.61
CA GLY A 139 2.17 2.83 14.68
C GLY A 139 3.09 1.85 15.41
N LEU A 140 2.60 0.64 15.72
CA LEU A 140 3.40 -0.42 16.35
C LEU A 140 4.55 -0.89 15.45
N GLY A 141 4.37 -0.91 14.12
CA GLY A 141 5.47 -1.16 13.19
C GLY A 141 6.49 -0.03 13.11
N ALA A 142 6.03 1.22 13.16
CA ALA A 142 6.89 2.40 13.04
C ALA A 142 7.77 2.66 14.27
N ILE A 143 7.26 2.41 15.49
CA ILE A 143 7.94 2.76 16.74
C ILE A 143 9.29 2.00 16.94
N PRO A 144 9.37 0.66 16.79
CA PRO A 144 10.63 -0.06 16.95
C PRO A 144 11.67 0.37 15.90
N TYR A 145 11.24 0.56 14.66
CA TYR A 145 12.10 1.05 13.59
C TYR A 145 12.70 2.41 13.93
N TRP A 146 11.87 3.35 14.39
CA TRP A 146 12.32 4.67 14.81
C TRP A 146 13.32 4.63 15.96
N ARG A 147 13.08 3.78 16.97
CA ARG A 147 14.01 3.59 18.09
C ARG A 147 15.37 3.06 17.62
N ALA A 148 15.39 2.09 16.72
CA ALA A 148 16.61 1.56 16.13
C ALA A 148 17.37 2.63 15.33
N TRP A 149 16.66 3.45 14.54
CA TRP A 149 17.27 4.54 13.76
C TRP A 149 17.96 5.60 14.65
N ASN A 150 17.33 5.98 15.76
CA ASN A 150 17.93 6.94 16.71
C ASN A 150 19.16 6.40 17.45
N GLN A 151 19.33 5.08 17.48
CA GLN A 151 20.52 4.44 18.04
C GLN A 151 21.65 4.33 17.03
N HIS A 152 21.43 4.73 15.77
CA HIS A 152 22.44 4.66 14.74
C HIS A 152 23.59 5.67 15.01
N PRO A 153 24.87 5.23 15.03
CA PRO A 153 25.99 6.10 15.40
C PRO A 153 26.09 7.39 14.57
N LEU A 154 25.77 7.32 13.27
CA LEU A 154 25.77 8.49 12.38
C LEU A 154 24.69 9.52 12.73
N VAL A 155 23.53 9.09 13.23
CA VAL A 155 22.43 10.01 13.62
C VAL A 155 22.78 10.70 14.94
N GLN A 156 23.42 9.98 15.86
CA GLN A 156 23.90 10.55 17.12
C GLN A 156 25.02 11.60 16.91
N TRP A 157 25.84 11.42 15.87
CA TRP A 157 26.94 12.34 15.56
C TRP A 157 26.46 13.66 14.93
N LEU A 158 25.33 13.66 14.22
CA LEU A 158 24.74 14.85 13.59
C LEU A 158 23.81 15.64 14.52
N GLY A 159 23.46 15.08 15.69
CA GLY A 159 22.56 15.70 16.67
C GLY A 159 23.24 16.49 17.80
N ASN A 160 24.58 16.55 17.81
CA ASN A 160 25.41 17.35 18.71
C ASN A 160 26.08 18.49 17.93
#